data_AF-A0A3P8S083-F1
#
_entry.id   AF-A0A3P8S083-F1
#
_cell.length_a   1.000
_cell.length_b   1.000
_cell.length_c   1.000
_cell.angle_alpha   90.00
_cell.angle_beta   90.00
_cell.angle_gamma   90.00
#
_symmetry.space_group_name_H-M   'P 1'
#
loop_
_entity.id
_entity.type
_entity.pdbx_description
1 polymer ?
#
loop_
_entity_poly.entity_id
_entity_poly.type
_entity_poly.pdbx_seq_one_letter_code
_entity_poly.pdbx_strand_id
1 'polypeptide(L)'
;IGKKKSEGSSCCQIVRKCRCSPSTVGYTLQKYRQTHSLEEKPRSERPRVSSELQQQWSNQTGVQYHCLRSYKAVKKPLINDRQSLAQRCWAQAHKN
;
A
#
# COMPACT_ATOMS: atom_id res chain seq x y z
N ILE A 1 -29.00 46.98 0.86
CA ILE A 1 -28.68 45.85 1.78
C ILE A 1 -27.41 45.18 1.27
N GLY A 2 -26.26 45.58 1.83
CA GLY A 2 -24.95 45.06 1.44
C GLY A 2 -24.75 43.66 2.00
N LYS A 3 -24.36 42.70 1.15
CA LYS A 3 -24.08 41.33 1.57
C LYS A 3 -22.90 41.34 2.54
N LYS A 4 -23.13 40.94 3.80
CA LYS A 4 -22.06 40.64 4.77
C LYS A 4 -21.13 39.60 4.13
N LYS A 5 -19.87 39.98 3.86
CA LYS A 5 -18.81 39.01 3.57
C LYS A 5 -18.65 38.18 4.83
N SER A 6 -18.99 36.90 4.79
CA SER A 6 -18.60 35.96 5.84
C SER A 6 -17.08 36.04 5.98
N GLU A 7 -16.59 36.18 7.22
CA GLU A 7 -15.16 36.15 7.58
C GLU A 7 -14.57 34.74 7.38
N GLY A 8 -14.74 34.18 6.19
CA GLY A 8 -14.09 32.96 5.76
C GLY A 8 -12.72 33.31 5.21
N SER A 9 -11.67 32.75 5.79
CA SER A 9 -10.34 32.78 5.17
C SER A 9 -10.44 32.15 3.76
N SER A 10 -9.96 32.86 2.75
CA SER A 10 -9.86 32.32 1.38
C SER A 10 -8.88 31.14 1.36
N CYS A 11 -9.11 30.15 0.49
CA CYS A 11 -8.19 29.01 0.30
C CYS A 11 -6.74 29.50 0.08
N CYS A 12 -6.55 30.57 -0.71
CA CYS A 12 -5.23 31.16 -0.94
C CYS A 12 -4.61 31.77 0.32
N GLN A 13 -5.42 32.33 1.22
CA GLN A 13 -4.93 32.86 2.50
C GLN A 13 -4.51 31.73 3.44
N ILE A 14 -5.26 30.63 3.45
CA ILE A 14 -4.95 29.44 4.26
C ILE A 14 -3.63 28.80 3.77
N VAL A 15 -3.48 28.61 2.46
CA VAL A 15 -2.24 28.09 1.84
C VAL A 15 -1.03 28.91 2.26
N ARG A 16 -1.11 30.25 2.19
CA ARG A 16 0.01 31.13 2.58
C ARG A 16 0.31 31.06 4.08
N LYS A 17 -0.73 31.05 4.92
CA LYS A 17 -0.60 31.03 6.38
C LYS A 17 -0.03 29.70 6.88
N CYS A 18 -0.51 28.58 6.33
CA CYS A 18 -0.15 27.23 6.76
C CYS A 18 1.05 26.65 5.99
N ARG A 19 1.55 27.34 4.94
CA ARG A 19 2.64 26.89 4.06
C ARG A 19 2.43 25.45 3.53
N CYS A 20 1.18 25.14 3.18
CA CYS A 20 0.78 23.83 2.65
C CYS A 20 0.31 23.95 1.20
N SER A 21 0.20 22.84 0.47
CA SER A 21 -0.25 22.89 -0.93
C SER A 21 -1.76 23.23 -1.02
N PRO A 22 -2.21 23.87 -2.11
CA PRO A 22 -3.64 24.08 -2.36
C PRO A 22 -4.45 22.79 -2.35
N SER A 23 -3.85 21.67 -2.78
CA SER A 23 -4.50 20.35 -2.74
C SER A 23 -4.75 19.86 -1.32
N THR A 24 -3.82 20.08 -0.38
CA THR A 24 -4.03 19.75 1.04
C THR A 24 -5.20 20.53 1.61
N VAL A 25 -5.25 21.85 1.39
CA VAL A 25 -6.34 22.71 1.87
C VAL A 25 -7.68 22.31 1.25
N GLY A 26 -7.70 21.99 -0.05
CA GLY A 26 -8.90 21.52 -0.74
C GLY A 26 -9.44 20.22 -0.13
N TYR A 27 -8.55 19.24 0.07
CA TYR A 27 -8.91 17.96 0.68
C TYR A 27 -9.45 18.12 2.10
N THR A 28 -8.78 18.90 2.96
CA THR A 28 -9.21 19.09 4.35
C THR A 28 -10.54 19.83 4.45
N LEU A 29 -10.76 20.86 3.62
CA LEU A 29 -12.03 21.59 3.58
C LEU A 29 -13.17 20.71 3.07
N GLN A 30 -12.94 19.91 2.03
CA GLN A 30 -13.93 18.98 1.51
C GLN A 30 -14.32 17.95 2.56
N LYS A 31 -13.34 17.35 3.24
CA LYS A 31 -13.56 16.39 4.32
C LYS A 31 -14.37 17.03 5.45
N TYR A 32 -14.00 18.22 5.90
CA TYR A 32 -14.70 18.93 6.98
C TYR A 32 -16.17 19.24 6.61
N ARG A 33 -16.44 19.60 5.35
CA ARG A 33 -17.82 19.81 4.86
C ARG A 33 -18.67 18.54 4.89
N GLN A 34 -18.06 17.37 4.75
CA GLN A 34 -18.75 16.08 4.73
C GLN A 34 -18.94 15.50 6.14
N THR A 35 -17.95 15.66 7.02
CA THR A 35 -17.93 14.97 8.33
C THR A 35 -18.13 15.91 9.52
N HIS A 36 -18.09 17.24 9.31
CA HIS A 36 -18.03 18.27 10.36
C HIS A 36 -16.96 18.02 11.42
N SER A 37 -15.93 17.24 11.07
CA SER A 37 -14.88 16.79 11.98
C SER A 37 -13.52 16.97 11.34
N LEU A 38 -12.59 17.52 12.11
CA LEU A 38 -11.18 17.67 11.75
C LEU A 38 -10.34 16.44 12.15
N GLU A 39 -10.94 15.47 12.85
CA GLU A 39 -10.24 14.28 13.34
C GLU A 39 -9.61 13.51 12.17
N GLU A 40 -8.32 13.22 12.27
CA GLU A 40 -7.67 12.31 11.33
C GLU A 40 -8.19 10.91 11.59
N LYS A 41 -8.70 10.24 10.54
CA LYS A 41 -9.06 8.83 10.68
C LYS A 41 -7.75 8.07 10.87
N PRO A 42 -7.61 7.26 11.93
CA PRO A 42 -6.40 6.47 12.11
C PRO A 42 -6.17 5.65 10.85
N ARG A 43 -4.92 5.62 10.37
CA ARG A 43 -4.54 4.74 9.28
C ARG A 43 -4.86 3.32 9.73
N SER A 44 -5.67 2.61 8.95
CA SER A 44 -5.83 1.18 9.18
C SER A 44 -4.46 0.54 8.99
N GLU A 45 -3.89 0.02 10.06
CA GLU A 45 -2.67 -0.78 9.95
C GLU A 45 -2.96 -2.00 9.06
N ARG A 46 -1.97 -2.40 8.26
CA ARG A 46 -2.07 -3.64 7.50
C ARG A 46 -2.19 -4.78 8.52
N PRO A 47 -3.22 -5.64 8.44
CA PRO A 47 -3.36 -6.77 9.34
C PRO A 47 -2.08 -7.60 9.31
N ARG A 48 -1.41 -7.72 10.46
CA ARG A 48 -0.36 -8.73 10.60
C ARG A 48 -1.04 -10.08 10.48
N VAL A 49 -0.54 -10.94 9.60
CA VAL A 49 -1.00 -12.33 9.54
C VAL A 49 -0.74 -12.92 10.92
N SER A 50 -1.79 -13.28 11.65
CA SER A 50 -1.66 -13.88 12.98
C SER A 50 -0.99 -15.25 12.85
N SER A 51 -0.18 -15.61 13.86
CA SER A 51 0.37 -16.96 13.99
C SER A 51 -0.73 -18.03 13.98
N GLU A 52 -1.91 -17.70 14.51
CA GLU A 52 -3.11 -18.53 14.50
C GLU A 52 -3.55 -18.90 13.08
N LEU A 53 -3.67 -17.90 12.18
CA LEU A 53 -4.04 -18.13 10.79
C LEU A 53 -2.96 -18.94 10.07
N GLN A 54 -1.68 -18.68 10.36
CA GLN A 54 -0.58 -19.46 9.80
C GLN A 54 -0.61 -20.92 10.28
N GLN A 55 -0.96 -21.16 11.54
CA GLN A 55 -1.08 -22.50 12.11
C GLN A 55 -2.29 -23.23 11.51
N GLN A 56 -3.43 -22.55 11.35
CA GLN A 56 -4.61 -23.14 10.70
C GLN A 56 -4.33 -23.58 9.26
N TRP A 57 -3.66 -22.74 8.47
CA TRP A 57 -3.24 -23.09 7.11
C TRP A 57 -2.20 -24.23 7.10
N SER A 58 -1.27 -24.23 8.05
CA SER A 58 -0.29 -25.32 8.19
C SER A 58 -0.96 -26.65 8.56
N ASN A 59 -1.97 -26.62 9.44
CA ASN A 59 -2.74 -27.80 9.83
C ASN A 59 -3.60 -28.33 8.67
N GLN A 60 -4.12 -27.45 7.80
CA GLN A 60 -4.91 -27.83 6.64
C GLN A 60 -4.06 -28.40 5.49
N THR A 61 -2.85 -27.86 5.29
CA THR A 61 -1.97 -28.26 4.17
C THR A 61 -0.90 -29.27 4.58
N GLY A 62 -0.72 -29.52 5.89
CA GLY A 62 0.36 -30.33 6.45
C GLY A 62 1.76 -29.71 6.29
N VAL A 63 1.86 -28.52 5.68
CA VAL A 63 3.14 -27.87 5.40
C VAL A 63 3.40 -26.79 6.44
N GLN A 64 4.38 -27.04 7.30
CA GLN A 64 4.79 -26.07 8.31
C GLN A 64 5.42 -24.83 7.67
N TYR A 65 5.13 -23.65 8.23
CA TYR A 65 5.65 -22.37 7.75
C TYR A 65 7.18 -22.34 7.66
N HIS A 66 7.89 -22.93 8.62
CA HIS A 66 9.35 -23.05 8.58
C HIS A 66 9.84 -23.87 7.38
N CYS A 67 9.11 -24.91 6.99
CA CYS A 67 9.40 -25.71 5.80
C CYS A 67 9.24 -24.87 4.53
N LEU A 68 8.16 -24.08 4.42
CA LEU A 68 7.98 -23.13 3.31
C LEU A 68 9.08 -22.08 3.28
N ARG A 69 9.45 -21.52 4.43
CA ARG A 69 10.50 -20.50 4.52
C ARG A 69 11.85 -21.05 4.06
N SER A 70 12.23 -22.24 4.54
CA SER A 70 13.45 -22.94 4.13
C SER A 70 13.43 -23.32 2.64
N TYR A 71 12.31 -23.83 2.14
CA TYR A 71 12.14 -24.11 0.71
C TYR A 71 12.31 -22.85 -0.15
N LYS A 72 11.71 -21.73 0.25
CA LYS A 72 11.79 -20.46 -0.47
C LYS A 72 13.20 -19.86 -0.46
N ALA A 73 13.98 -20.10 0.59
CA ALA A 73 15.37 -19.66 0.65
C ALA A 73 16.30 -20.54 -0.21
N VAL A 74 16.09 -21.86 -0.19
CA VAL A 74 17.04 -22.82 -0.78
C VAL A 74 16.65 -23.25 -2.20
N LYS A 75 15.38 -23.59 -2.44
CA LYS A 75 14.94 -24.20 -3.70
C LYS A 75 14.51 -23.17 -4.75
N LYS A 76 14.00 -22.01 -4.35
CA LYS A 76 13.59 -20.97 -5.31
C LYS A 76 14.73 -20.46 -6.20
N PRO A 77 15.93 -20.15 -5.68
CA PRO A 77 17.03 -19.70 -6.53
C PRO A 77 17.36 -20.76 -7.59
N LEU A 78 17.45 -22.03 -7.19
CA LEU A 78 17.72 -23.15 -8.10
C LEU A 78 16.67 -23.32 -9.20
N ILE A 79 15.39 -23.14 -8.86
CA ILE A 79 14.30 -23.20 -9.84
C ILE A 79 14.39 -22.03 -10.82
N ASN A 80 14.69 -20.83 -10.31
CA ASN A 80 14.84 -19.63 -11.14
C ASN A 80 16.04 -19.74 -12.09
N ASP A 81 17.17 -20.25 -11.61
CA ASP A 81 18.36 -20.46 -12.44
C ASP A 81 18.11 -21.49 -13.53
N ARG A 82 17.42 -22.59 -13.20
CA ARG A 82 17.00 -23.61 -14.18
C ARG A 82 16.07 -23.02 -15.24
N GLN A 83 15.12 -22.16 -14.84
CA GLN A 83 14.22 -21.49 -15.77
C GLN A 83 14.97 -20.49 -16.67
N SER A 84 15.87 -19.70 -16.11
CA SER A 84 16.69 -18.75 -16.87
C SER A 84 17.59 -19.48 -17.88
N LEU A 85 18.21 -20.59 -17.48
CA LEU A 85 19.00 -21.42 -18.38
C LEU A 85 18.14 -22.01 -19.50
N ALA A 86 16.96 -22.57 -19.17
CA ALA A 86 16.05 -23.11 -20.17
C ALA A 86 15.60 -22.04 -21.17
N GLN A 87 15.30 -20.82 -20.71
CA GLN A 87 14.97 -19.68 -21.58
C GLN A 87 16.13 -19.30 -22.50
N ARG A 88 17.37 -19.26 -21.98
CA ARG A 88 18.56 -18.98 -22.79
C ARG A 88 18.79 -20.06 -23.85
N CYS A 89 18.71 -21.33 -23.46
CA CYS A 89 18.84 -22.46 -24.38
C CYS A 89 17.79 -22.39 -25.50
N TRP A 90 16.54 -22.08 -25.14
CA TRP A 90 15.46 -21.94 -26.10
C TRP A 90 15.73 -20.77 -27.07
N ALA A 91 16.09 -19.59 -26.54
CA ALA A 91 16.44 -18.43 -27.37
C ALA A 91 17.63 -18.69 -28.30
N GLN A 92 18.58 -19.55 -27.91
CA GLN A 92 19.71 -19.94 -28.76
C GLN A 92 19.31 -20.95 -29.85
N ALA A 93 18.42 -21.90 -29.54
CA ALA A 93 17.93 -22.88 -30.51
C ALA A 93 17.13 -22.23 -31.65
N HIS A 94 16.44 -21.13 -31.37
CA HIS A 94 15.59 -20.40 -32.32
C HIS A 94 16.28 -19.17 -32.94
N LYS A 95 17.62 -19.12 -32.93
CA LYS A 95 18.42 -18.06 -33.56
C LYS A 95 18.83 -18.34 -35.01
N ASN A 96 18.30 -19.41 -35.62
CA ASN A 96 18.52 -19.75 -37.03
C ASN A 96 17.33 -19.35 -37.87
#